data_AF-A0A2D8UBR7-F1
#
_entry.id   AF-A0A2D8UBR7-F1
#
_cell.length_a   1.000
_cell.length_b   1.000
_cell.length_c   1.000
_cell.angle_alpha   90.00
_cell.angle_beta   90.00
_cell.angle_gamma   90.00
#
_symmetry.space_group_name_H-M   'P 1'
#
loop_
_entity.id
_entity.type
_entity.pdbx_description
1 polymer ?
#
loop_
_entity_poly.entity_id
_entity_poly.type
_entity_poly.pdbx_seq_one_letter_code
_entity_poly.pdbx_strand_id
1 'polypeptide(L)'
;MSRLRQQREELLDEHDVSKELFLGIMMLMLCLGIMILNATQPVWRVHRYDPVAGDSVVIYTSNGMGTSKDGYSIVRKLDETSFRKLVENLVTQPERDLHMFLKGGNRSDLVRHASYADSLLSMDQSGNKVRTAVYIHTW
;
A
#
# COMPACT_ATOMS: atom_id res chain seq x y z
N MET A 1 63.16 -3.67 17.04
CA MET A 1 61.90 -4.45 17.14
C MET A 1 61.61 -5.04 15.77
N SER A 2 61.29 -6.33 15.72
CA SER A 2 61.33 -7.17 14.50
C SER A 2 60.24 -6.80 13.46
N ARG A 3 60.61 -6.73 12.17
CA ARG A 3 59.73 -6.44 11.00
C ARG A 3 58.46 -7.30 10.96
N LEU A 4 58.50 -8.51 11.50
CA LEU A 4 57.34 -9.41 11.57
C LEU A 4 56.21 -8.88 12.45
N ARG A 5 56.51 -7.97 13.38
CA ARG A 5 55.51 -7.38 14.28
C ARG A 5 54.74 -6.24 13.59
N GLN A 6 55.44 -5.37 12.87
CA GLN A 6 54.84 -4.32 12.03
C GLN A 6 53.95 -4.91 10.93
N GLN A 7 54.42 -5.96 10.26
CA GLN A 7 53.66 -6.61 9.19
C GLN A 7 52.37 -7.28 9.70
N ARG A 8 52.33 -7.66 10.99
CA ARG A 8 51.14 -8.24 11.63
C ARG A 8 50.16 -7.15 12.10
N GLU A 9 50.67 -6.01 12.56
CA GLU A 9 49.84 -4.85 12.95
C GLU A 9 49.16 -4.22 11.72
N GLU A 10 49.89 -4.02 10.61
CA GLU A 10 49.29 -3.53 9.35
C GLU A 10 48.19 -4.46 8.83
N LEU A 11 48.40 -5.78 8.88
CA LEU A 11 47.41 -6.77 8.43
C LEU A 11 46.18 -6.84 9.34
N LEU A 12 46.32 -6.51 10.63
CA LEU A 12 45.20 -6.46 11.57
C LEU A 12 44.38 -5.18 11.37
N ASP A 13 45.06 -4.04 11.23
CA ASP A 13 44.41 -2.75 10.98
C ASP A 13 43.65 -2.75 9.63
N GLU A 14 44.25 -3.28 8.57
CA GLU A 14 43.60 -3.38 7.25
C GLU A 14 42.36 -4.30 7.28
N HIS A 15 42.41 -5.38 8.08
CA HIS A 15 41.31 -6.33 8.23
C HIS A 15 40.17 -5.76 9.07
N ASP A 16 40.46 -4.96 10.10
CA ASP A 16 39.44 -4.31 10.93
C ASP A 16 38.77 -3.15 10.18
N VAL A 17 39.52 -2.36 9.39
CA VAL A 17 38.93 -1.34 8.49
C VAL A 17 37.98 -1.96 7.46
N SER A 18 38.35 -3.12 6.89
CA SER A 18 37.49 -3.83 5.93
C SER A 18 36.19 -4.34 6.57
N LYS A 19 36.26 -4.86 7.81
CA LYS A 19 35.07 -5.30 8.57
C LYS A 19 34.14 -4.15 8.94
N GLU A 20 34.69 -3.03 9.39
CA GLU A 20 33.90 -1.85 9.74
C GLU A 20 33.19 -1.26 8.51
N LEU A 21 33.88 -1.20 7.38
CA LEU A 21 33.31 -0.76 6.11
C LEU A 21 32.18 -1.70 5.64
N PHE A 22 32.39 -3.02 5.74
CA PHE A 22 31.39 -4.01 5.36
C PHE A 22 30.14 -3.93 6.25
N LEU A 23 30.34 -3.76 7.57
CA LEU A 23 29.25 -3.58 8.53
C LEU A 23 28.47 -2.28 8.25
N GLY A 24 29.17 -1.20 7.93
CA GLY A 24 28.55 0.08 7.54
C GLY A 24 27.70 -0.05 6.28
N ILE A 25 28.20 -0.73 5.25
CA ILE A 25 27.45 -0.98 4.01
C ILE A 25 26.24 -1.88 4.27
N MET A 26 26.37 -2.94 5.08
CA MET A 26 25.25 -3.79 5.48
C MET A 26 24.16 -2.99 6.21
N MET A 27 24.56 -2.11 7.14
CA MET A 27 23.61 -1.28 7.89
C MET A 27 22.88 -0.29 6.96
N LEU A 28 23.59 0.33 6.03
CA LEU A 28 23.00 1.23 5.03
C LEU A 28 22.01 0.50 4.11
N MET A 29 22.36 -0.71 3.64
CA MET A 29 21.46 -1.55 2.84
C MET A 29 20.20 -1.95 3.61
N LEU A 30 20.33 -2.31 4.89
CA LEU A 30 19.20 -2.64 5.75
C LEU A 30 18.27 -1.42 5.95
N CYS A 31 18.85 -0.25 6.26
CA CYS A 31 18.10 0.99 6.42
C CYS A 31 17.40 1.40 5.12
N LEU A 32 18.07 1.25 3.97
CA LEU A 32 17.48 1.51 2.66
C LEU A 32 16.32 0.56 2.37
N GLY A 33 16.46 -0.73 2.67
CA GLY A 33 15.39 -1.72 2.50
C GLY A 33 14.16 -1.39 3.36
N ILE A 34 14.34 -1.06 4.63
CA ILE A 34 13.25 -0.66 5.53
C ILE A 34 12.60 0.66 5.06
N MET A 35 13.41 1.62 4.61
CA MET A 35 12.91 2.88 4.09
C MET A 35 12.08 2.69 2.81
N ILE A 36 12.53 1.83 1.89
CA ILE A 36 11.77 1.48 0.68
C ILE A 36 10.46 0.80 1.08
N LEU A 37 10.48 -0.19 1.97
CA LEU A 37 9.27 -0.89 2.43
C LEU A 37 8.27 0.05 3.12
N ASN A 38 8.76 1.06 3.85
CA ASN A 38 7.92 2.09 4.46
C ASN A 38 7.43 3.16 3.45
N ALA A 39 8.23 3.48 2.43
CA ALA A 39 7.87 4.43 1.37
C ALA A 39 6.92 3.82 0.33
N THR A 40 6.95 2.49 0.16
CA THR A 40 5.95 1.73 -0.59
C THR A 40 4.68 1.57 0.24
N GLN A 41 4.13 2.68 0.74
CA GLN A 41 2.69 2.72 1.03
C GLN A 41 1.95 2.18 -0.21
N PRO A 42 0.84 1.45 -0.03
CA PRO A 42 0.12 0.86 -1.16
C PRO A 42 -0.02 1.93 -2.24
N VAL A 43 0.34 1.61 -3.48
CA VAL A 43 0.29 2.59 -4.57
C VAL A 43 -1.18 2.69 -4.99
N TRP A 44 -1.99 3.32 -4.15
CA TRP A 44 -3.30 3.80 -4.53
C TRP A 44 -3.04 4.73 -5.69
N ARG A 45 -3.63 4.42 -6.83
CA ARG A 45 -3.62 5.36 -7.94
C ARG A 45 -4.50 6.53 -7.51
N VAL A 46 -3.87 7.56 -6.91
CA VAL A 46 -4.48 8.87 -6.69
C VAL A 46 -4.52 9.58 -8.05
N HIS A 47 -5.16 8.94 -9.03
CA HIS A 47 -5.52 9.55 -10.29
C HIS A 47 -6.98 9.98 -10.17
N ARG A 48 -7.28 11.19 -10.65
CA ARG A 48 -8.64 11.70 -10.85
C ARG A 48 -9.30 10.93 -12.00
N TYR A 49 -9.52 9.63 -11.81
CA TYR A 49 -10.37 8.84 -12.68
C TYR A 49 -11.78 8.97 -12.14
N ASP A 50 -12.65 9.65 -12.89
CA ASP A 50 -14.05 9.74 -12.52
C ASP A 50 -14.70 8.36 -12.70
N PRO A 51 -15.57 7.94 -11.77
CA PRO A 51 -16.24 6.64 -11.85
C PRO A 51 -17.07 6.55 -13.13
N VAL A 52 -16.93 5.44 -13.85
CA VAL A 52 -17.68 5.15 -15.06
C VAL A 52 -18.94 4.36 -14.71
N ALA A 53 -19.95 4.40 -15.58
CA ALA A 53 -21.16 3.61 -15.42
C ALA A 53 -20.81 2.11 -15.32
N GLY A 54 -21.06 1.53 -14.16
CA GLY A 54 -20.69 0.15 -13.85
C GLY A 54 -19.72 0.05 -12.68
N ASP A 55 -18.96 1.09 -12.35
CA ASP A 55 -18.04 1.05 -11.23
C ASP A 55 -18.75 1.03 -9.89
N SER A 56 -18.09 0.48 -8.88
CA SER A 56 -18.57 0.49 -7.50
C SER A 56 -18.06 1.74 -6.81
N VAL A 57 -18.99 2.57 -6.32
CA VAL A 57 -18.63 3.81 -5.63
C VAL A 57 -19.03 3.72 -4.16
N VAL A 58 -18.08 3.98 -3.26
CA VAL A 58 -18.26 4.05 -1.82
C VAL A 58 -17.94 5.47 -1.34
N ILE A 59 -18.82 6.08 -0.57
CA ILE A 59 -18.62 7.41 0.02
C ILE A 59 -18.54 7.29 1.54
N TYR A 60 -17.57 7.98 2.11
CA TYR A 60 -17.36 8.15 3.55
C TYR A 60 -17.79 9.56 3.95
N THR A 61 -18.82 9.65 4.79
CA THR A 61 -19.34 10.91 5.32
C THR A 61 -19.19 10.93 6.84
N SER A 62 -19.43 12.09 7.47
CA SER A 62 -19.46 12.22 8.93
C SER A 62 -20.50 11.30 9.58
N ASN A 63 -21.55 10.94 8.84
CA ASN A 63 -22.66 10.11 9.31
C ASN A 63 -22.46 8.62 9.01
N GLY A 64 -21.30 8.24 8.46
CA GLY A 64 -20.96 6.86 8.11
C GLY A 64 -20.68 6.65 6.62
N MET A 65 -20.63 5.38 6.22
CA MET A 65 -20.27 4.93 4.88
C MET A 65 -21.52 4.50 4.09
N GLY A 66 -21.49 4.65 2.77
CA GLY A 66 -22.56 4.20 1.89
C GLY A 66 -22.10 3.98 0.46
N THR A 67 -22.87 3.21 -0.31
CA THR A 67 -22.67 3.13 -1.76
C THR A 67 -23.34 4.28 -2.47
N SER A 68 -22.75 4.66 -3.60
CA SER A 68 -23.23 5.72 -4.46
C SER A 68 -23.26 5.25 -5.92
N LYS A 69 -24.02 5.95 -6.75
CA LYS A 69 -23.97 5.79 -8.21
C LYS A 69 -23.01 6.78 -8.87
N ASP A 70 -22.75 7.92 -8.22
CA ASP A 70 -22.13 9.09 -8.84
C ASP A 70 -21.03 9.73 -7.97
N GLY A 71 -20.85 9.27 -6.73
CA GLY A 71 -19.89 9.87 -5.79
C GLY A 71 -20.42 11.10 -5.06
N TYR A 72 -21.69 11.49 -5.26
CA TYR A 72 -22.32 12.66 -4.62
C TYR A 72 -23.32 12.29 -3.54
N SER A 73 -24.18 11.30 -3.82
CA SER A 73 -25.25 10.90 -2.90
C SER A 73 -25.14 9.45 -2.45
N ILE A 74 -25.45 9.18 -1.18
CA ILE A 74 -25.56 7.82 -0.68
C ILE A 74 -26.90 7.24 -1.14
N VAL A 75 -26.84 6.17 -1.92
CA VAL A 75 -28.02 5.41 -2.35
C VAL A 75 -28.37 4.36 -1.30
N ARG A 76 -27.37 3.76 -0.65
CA ARG A 76 -27.56 2.75 0.40
C ARG A 76 -26.47 2.86 1.45
N LYS A 77 -26.85 2.87 2.74
CA LYS A 77 -25.88 2.79 3.84
C LYS A 77 -25.13 1.47 3.80
N LEU A 78 -23.84 1.52 4.08
CA LEU A 78 -22.94 0.38 4.07
C LEU A 78 -22.32 0.25 5.46
N ASP A 79 -22.48 -0.91 6.07
CA ASP A 79 -21.74 -1.31 7.25
C ASP A 79 -20.48 -2.10 6.86
N GLU A 80 -19.66 -2.45 7.85
CA GLU A 80 -18.40 -3.18 7.66
C GLU A 80 -18.61 -4.52 6.92
N THR A 81 -19.62 -5.27 7.33
CA THR A 81 -19.93 -6.58 6.74
C THR A 81 -20.38 -6.44 5.28
N SER A 82 -21.23 -5.46 4.99
CA SER A 82 -21.68 -5.20 3.61
C SER A 82 -20.56 -4.68 2.73
N PHE A 83 -19.61 -3.91 3.29
CA PHE A 83 -18.42 -3.48 2.58
C PHE A 83 -17.53 -4.66 2.19
N ARG A 84 -17.25 -5.59 3.13
CA ARG A 84 -16.47 -6.80 2.84
C ARG A 84 -17.10 -7.63 1.74
N LYS A 85 -18.41 -7.88 1.83
CA LYS A 85 -19.16 -8.59 0.79
C LYS A 85 -19.10 -7.88 -0.57
N LEU A 86 -19.14 -6.55 -0.59
CA LEU A 86 -19.01 -5.77 -1.83
C LEU A 86 -17.64 -6.01 -2.46
N VAL A 87 -16.56 -5.92 -1.68
CA VAL A 87 -15.19 -6.13 -2.15
C VAL A 87 -14.98 -7.58 -2.62
N GLU A 88 -15.44 -8.57 -1.85
CA GLU A 88 -15.37 -9.99 -2.24
C GLU A 88 -16.11 -10.27 -3.55
N ASN A 89 -17.28 -9.64 -3.76
CA ASN A 89 -18.02 -9.76 -5.01
C ASN A 89 -17.31 -9.09 -6.20
N LEU A 90 -16.45 -8.10 -5.97
CA LEU A 90 -15.69 -7.47 -7.04
C LEU A 90 -14.56 -8.36 -7.57
N VAL A 91 -14.09 -9.33 -6.79
CA VAL A 91 -13.07 -10.31 -7.22
C VAL A 91 -13.54 -11.08 -8.47
N THR A 92 -14.84 -11.32 -8.61
CA THR A 92 -15.41 -12.02 -9.78
C THR A 92 -15.78 -11.08 -10.93
N GLN A 93 -15.53 -9.77 -10.80
CA GLN A 93 -15.93 -8.73 -11.74
C GLN A 93 -14.72 -7.86 -12.14
N PRO A 94 -13.76 -8.40 -12.91
CA PRO A 94 -12.47 -7.76 -13.18
C PRO A 94 -12.55 -6.45 -13.99
N GLU A 95 -13.69 -6.19 -14.63
CA GLU A 95 -13.95 -5.00 -15.44
C GLU A 95 -14.60 -3.85 -14.64
N ARG A 96 -14.85 -4.06 -13.34
CA ARG A 96 -15.48 -3.05 -12.47
C ARG A 96 -14.48 -2.52 -11.48
N ASP A 97 -14.27 -1.21 -11.49
CA ASP A 97 -13.36 -0.56 -10.56
C ASP A 97 -14.05 -0.14 -9.26
N LEU A 98 -13.26 0.06 -8.20
CA LEU A 98 -13.73 0.53 -6.90
C LEU A 98 -13.26 1.95 -6.65
N HIS A 99 -14.20 2.87 -6.49
CA HIS A 99 -13.94 4.27 -6.16
C HIS A 99 -14.38 4.57 -4.74
N MET A 100 -13.49 5.17 -3.94
CA MET A 100 -13.72 5.46 -2.53
C MET A 100 -13.54 6.95 -2.27
N PHE A 101 -14.62 7.65 -1.91
CA PHE A 101 -14.65 9.10 -1.73
C PHE A 101 -14.72 9.48 -0.25
N LEU A 102 -13.84 10.39 0.19
CA LEU A 102 -13.90 10.99 1.53
C LEU A 102 -14.62 12.35 1.48
N LYS A 103 -15.80 12.44 2.11
CA LYS A 103 -16.66 13.64 2.20
C LYS A 103 -17.06 13.94 3.66
N GLY A 104 -16.07 14.05 4.54
CA GLY A 104 -16.27 14.41 5.95
C GLY A 104 -16.32 13.26 6.96
N GLY A 105 -15.96 12.04 6.54
CA GLY A 105 -15.78 10.88 7.43
C GLY A 105 -14.35 10.73 7.96
N ASN A 106 -14.07 9.59 8.60
CA ASN A 106 -12.75 9.28 9.14
C ASN A 106 -11.79 8.76 8.06
N ARG A 107 -10.67 9.46 7.87
CA ARG A 107 -9.62 9.06 6.92
C ARG A 107 -8.96 7.72 7.29
N SER A 108 -8.82 7.39 8.58
CA SER A 108 -8.19 6.13 8.96
C SER A 108 -9.03 4.92 8.54
N ASP A 109 -10.37 5.04 8.61
CA ASP A 109 -11.28 3.99 8.18
C ASP A 109 -11.22 3.80 6.66
N LEU A 110 -11.19 4.91 5.90
CA LEU A 110 -10.97 4.88 4.45
C LEU A 110 -9.67 4.12 4.11
N VAL A 111 -8.55 4.48 4.74
CA VAL A 111 -7.26 3.85 4.48
C VAL A 111 -7.31 2.35 4.81
N ARG A 112 -7.87 1.98 5.97
CA ARG A 112 -8.02 0.57 6.38
C ARG A 112 -8.83 -0.23 5.36
N HIS A 113 -9.99 0.28 4.98
CA HIS A 113 -10.91 -0.40 4.06
C HIS A 113 -10.32 -0.54 2.68
N ALA A 114 -9.65 0.50 2.25
CA ALA A 114 -9.06 0.51 0.94
C ALA A 114 -7.86 -0.48 0.93
N SER A 115 -7.11 -0.67 2.04
CA SER A 115 -5.96 -1.57 2.10
C SER A 115 -6.42 -3.02 2.02
N TYR A 116 -7.55 -3.28 2.67
CA TYR A 116 -8.27 -4.54 2.52
C TYR A 116 -8.72 -4.77 1.07
N ALA A 117 -9.32 -3.77 0.43
CA ALA A 117 -9.74 -3.90 -0.97
C ALA A 117 -8.57 -4.12 -1.92
N ASP A 118 -7.47 -3.37 -1.77
CA ASP A 118 -6.27 -3.52 -2.57
C ASP A 118 -5.66 -4.92 -2.42
N SER A 119 -5.62 -5.45 -1.19
CA SER A 119 -5.11 -6.81 -0.94
C SER A 119 -5.91 -7.92 -1.63
N LEU A 120 -7.19 -7.69 -1.92
CA LEU A 120 -8.08 -8.67 -2.55
C LEU A 120 -8.23 -8.47 -4.05
N LEU A 121 -8.19 -7.23 -4.52
CA LEU A 121 -8.47 -6.87 -5.91
C LEU A 121 -7.21 -6.80 -6.78
N SER A 122 -6.02 -6.82 -6.16
CA SER A 122 -4.74 -6.75 -6.88
C SER A 122 -4.25 -8.10 -7.44
N MET A 123 -4.81 -9.23 -7.02
CA MET A 123 -4.31 -10.58 -7.33
C MET A 123 -5.46 -11.57 -7.65
N ASP A 124 -5.28 -12.46 -8.62
CA ASP A 124 -6.11 -13.68 -8.76
C ASP A 124 -5.60 -14.80 -7.83
N GLN A 125 -6.33 -15.91 -7.77
CA GLN A 125 -5.96 -17.11 -6.99
C GLN A 125 -4.65 -17.78 -7.46
N SER A 126 -4.11 -17.38 -8.61
CA SER A 126 -2.83 -17.83 -9.17
C SER A 126 -1.71 -16.81 -9.00
N GLY A 127 -1.96 -15.67 -8.33
CA GLY A 127 -1.00 -14.59 -8.13
C GLY A 127 -0.79 -13.67 -9.33
N ASN A 128 -1.64 -13.74 -10.36
CA ASN A 128 -1.59 -12.80 -11.48
C ASN A 128 -2.37 -11.52 -11.14
N LYS A 129 -1.89 -10.39 -11.68
CA LYS A 129 -2.50 -9.08 -11.47
C LYS A 129 -3.89 -9.00 -12.11
N VAL A 130 -4.95 -8.95 -11.31
CA VAL A 130 -6.33 -8.74 -11.79
C VAL A 130 -6.60 -7.24 -11.90
N ARG A 131 -7.39 -6.87 -12.90
CA ARG A 131 -7.51 -5.50 -13.43
C ARG A 131 -8.26 -4.51 -12.55
N THR A 132 -9.02 -4.96 -11.55
CA THR A 132 -9.84 -4.08 -10.72
C THR A 132 -8.97 -3.10 -9.94
N ALA A 133 -9.06 -1.83 -10.30
CA ALA A 133 -8.34 -0.76 -9.64
C ALA A 133 -9.13 -0.21 -8.45
N VAL A 134 -8.40 0.11 -7.37
CA VAL A 134 -8.93 0.85 -6.22
C VAL A 134 -8.47 2.30 -6.32
N TYR A 135 -9.43 3.22 -6.46
CA TYR A 135 -9.19 4.66 -6.51
C TYR A 135 -9.66 5.34 -5.24
N ILE A 136 -8.80 6.15 -4.64
CA ILE A 136 -9.13 6.96 -3.47
C ILE A 136 -9.25 8.43 -3.89
N HIS A 137 -10.35 9.04 -3.49
CA HIS A 137 -10.67 10.45 -3.73
C HIS A 137 -10.76 11.17 -2.38
N THR A 138 -9.67 11.84 -1.99
CA THR A 138 -9.64 12.74 -0.82
C THR A 138 -9.68 14.18 -1.31
N TRP A 139 -10.70 14.93 -0.90
CA TRP A 139 -10.89 16.34 -1.21
C TRP A 139 -10.53 17.20 -0.01
#